data_AF-A0A963F663-F1
#
_entry.id   AF-A0A963F663-F1
#
_cell.length_a   1.000
_cell.length_b   1.000
_cell.length_c   1.000
_cell.angle_alpha   90.00
_cell.angle_beta   90.00
_cell.angle_gamma   90.00
#
_symmetry.space_group_name_H-M   'P 1'
#
loop_
_entity.id
_entity.type
_entity.pdbx_description
1 polymer ?
#
loop_
_entity_poly.entity_id
_entity_poly.type
_entity_poly.pdbx_seq_one_letter_code
_entity_poly.pdbx_strand_id
1 'polypeptide(L)'
;MSDIREINLTMLEQVLLTQGMVPAEDYASSGTILCNGGIDGAQKERVRFMLSGARHFQTTDTDTRERATRFWRAELSPGKEDGDTGEE
;
A
#
# COMPACT_ATOMS: atom_id res chain seq x y z
N MET A 1 -22.66 1.25 4.01
CA MET A 1 -21.36 1.76 4.49
C MET A 1 -20.33 1.00 3.69
N SER A 2 -19.88 1.59 2.58
CA SER A 2 -18.88 0.95 1.72
C SER A 2 -17.54 1.54 2.11
N ASP A 3 -16.77 0.72 2.81
CA ASP A 3 -15.42 0.94 3.30
C ASP A 3 -14.57 1.65 2.26
N ILE A 4 -14.27 2.92 2.53
CA ILE A 4 -13.33 3.71 1.75
C ILE A 4 -11.99 2.99 1.90
N ARG A 5 -11.52 2.33 0.85
CA ARG A 5 -10.15 1.83 0.75
C ARG A 5 -9.21 3.04 0.92
N GLU A 6 -8.69 3.24 2.13
CA GLU A 6 -7.75 4.33 2.46
C GLU A 6 -6.48 4.25 1.59
N ILE A 7 -6.19 3.06 1.04
CA ILE A 7 -5.06 2.82 0.15
C ILE A 7 -5.54 2.85 -1.31
N ASN A 8 -4.95 3.75 -2.10
CA ASN A 8 -5.11 3.81 -3.56
C ASN A 8 -3.81 3.43 -4.27
N LEU A 9 -3.91 2.99 -5.53
CA LEU A 9 -2.75 2.55 -6.32
C LEU A 9 -1.66 3.63 -6.41
N THR A 10 -2.04 4.89 -6.65
CA THR A 10 -1.10 6.01 -6.68
C THR A 10 -0.35 6.17 -5.36
N MET A 11 -1.04 6.03 -4.22
CA MET A 11 -0.41 6.15 -2.91
C MET A 11 0.49 4.96 -2.60
N LEU A 12 0.08 3.76 -3.00
CA LEU A 12 0.95 2.58 -2.95
C LEU A 12 2.24 2.84 -3.75
N GLU A 13 2.14 3.24 -5.00
CA GLU A 13 3.31 3.32 -5.89
C GLU A 13 4.19 4.56 -5.65
N GLN A 14 3.59 5.72 -5.42
CA GLN A 14 4.31 7.00 -5.32
C GLN A 14 4.72 7.34 -3.88
N VAL A 15 4.09 6.74 -2.87
CA VAL A 15 4.36 7.08 -1.46
C VAL A 15 4.96 5.90 -0.73
N LEU A 16 4.26 4.75 -0.73
CA LEU A 16 4.70 3.59 0.02
C LEU A 16 5.92 2.94 -0.64
N LEU A 17 5.82 2.51 -1.90
CA LEU A 17 6.91 1.82 -2.60
C LEU A 17 8.17 2.69 -2.72
N THR A 18 8.01 3.99 -3.00
CA THR A 18 9.12 4.96 -3.05
C THR A 18 9.87 5.06 -1.72
N GLN A 19 9.18 4.89 -0.59
CA GLN A 19 9.79 4.90 0.74
C GLN A 19 10.18 3.49 1.22
N GLY A 20 10.06 2.47 0.37
CA GLY A 20 10.36 1.09 0.75
C GLY A 20 9.31 0.46 1.67
N MET A 21 8.08 0.98 1.67
CA MET A 21 6.95 0.52 2.48
C MET A 21 5.89 -0.15 1.61
N VAL A 22 5.16 -1.09 2.19
CA VAL A 22 4.00 -1.72 1.57
C VAL A 22 3.05 -2.23 2.66
N PRO A 23 1.73 -2.07 2.54
CA PRO A 23 0.79 -2.71 3.45
C PRO A 23 0.90 -4.24 3.38
N ALA A 24 0.74 -4.90 4.52
CA ALA A 24 0.59 -6.36 4.54
C ALA A 24 -0.69 -6.78 3.82
N GLU A 25 -0.78 -8.02 3.37
CA GLU A 25 -1.99 -8.57 2.74
C GLU A 25 -3.19 -8.50 3.71
N ASP A 26 -2.95 -8.72 5.01
CA ASP A 26 -3.96 -8.57 6.08
C ASP A 26 -4.07 -7.13 6.61
N TYR A 27 -3.60 -6.10 5.91
CA TYR A 27 -3.60 -4.73 6.43
C TYR A 27 -5.00 -4.26 6.88
N ALA A 28 -6.07 -4.66 6.18
CA ALA A 28 -7.44 -4.30 6.55
C ALA A 28 -7.84 -4.81 7.96
N SER A 29 -7.23 -5.90 8.43
CA SER A 29 -7.52 -6.52 9.73
C SER A 29 -6.43 -6.20 10.76
N SER A 30 -5.16 -6.33 10.38
CA SER A 30 -3.99 -6.14 11.25
C SER A 30 -3.49 -4.69 11.33
N GLY A 31 -3.70 -3.88 10.29
CA GLY A 31 -3.13 -2.52 10.20
C GLY A 31 -1.60 -2.50 10.11
N THR A 32 -0.99 -3.57 9.58
CA THR A 32 0.47 -3.75 9.53
C THR A 32 1.06 -3.26 8.21
N ILE A 33 2.11 -2.44 8.30
CA ILE A 33 2.93 -1.96 7.18
C ILE A 33 4.29 -2.68 7.21
N LEU A 34 4.63 -3.28 6.09
CA LEU A 34 5.88 -3.97 5.81
C LEU A 34 6.92 -2.99 5.27
N CYS A 35 8.11 -2.98 5.87
CA CYS A 35 9.12 -1.93 5.70
C CYS A 35 10.47 -2.55 5.32
N ASN A 36 11.18 -1.92 4.38
CA ASN A 36 12.53 -2.35 3.99
C ASN A 36 13.60 -1.71 4.89
N GLY A 37 13.99 -2.41 5.95
CA GLY A 37 15.02 -1.95 6.88
C GLY A 37 14.56 -0.84 7.84
N GLY A 38 15.53 -0.03 8.28
CA GLY A 38 15.37 0.98 9.32
C GLY A 38 14.51 2.15 8.85
N ILE A 39 13.24 2.15 9.25
CA ILE A 39 12.36 3.29 9.08
C ILE A 39 12.58 4.34 10.17
N ASP A 40 12.66 5.59 9.75
CA ASP A 40 12.71 6.75 10.62
C ASP A 40 11.33 7.13 11.20
N GLY A 41 11.31 7.73 12.40
CA GLY A 41 10.07 8.11 13.08
C GLY A 41 9.19 9.05 12.25
N ALA A 42 9.81 9.98 11.50
CA ALA A 42 9.08 10.91 10.64
C ALA A 42 8.31 10.22 9.49
N GLN A 43 8.86 9.11 8.96
CA GLN A 43 8.20 8.33 7.92
C GLN A 43 7.00 7.56 8.47
N LYS A 44 7.13 6.98 9.68
CA LYS A 44 6.00 6.31 10.38
C LYS A 44 4.85 7.27 10.61
N GLU A 45 5.16 8.47 11.06
CA GLU A 45 4.16 9.49 11.38
C GLU A 45 3.44 9.98 10.12
N ARG A 46 4.17 10.23 9.02
CA ARG A 46 3.57 10.52 7.72
C ARG A 46 2.62 9.43 7.26
N VAL A 47 3.05 8.17 7.31
CA VAL A 47 2.22 7.05 6.88
C VAL A 47 0.99 6.90 7.78
N ARG A 48 1.12 7.05 9.10
CA ARG A 48 -0.01 7.08 10.03
C ARG A 48 -1.00 8.20 9.76
N PHE A 49 -0.50 9.35 9.33
CA PHE A 49 -1.35 10.49 8.99
C PHE A 49 -2.17 10.21 7.73
N MET A 50 -1.56 9.59 6.71
CA MET A 50 -2.25 9.27 5.46
C MET A 50 -3.12 8.01 5.56
N LEU A 51 -2.68 7.03 6.36
CA LEU A 51 -3.34 5.75 6.60
C LEU A 51 -3.69 5.66 8.08
N SER A 52 -4.92 6.05 8.43
CA SER A 52 -5.37 6.05 9.82
C SER A 52 -5.37 4.64 10.42
N GLY A 53 -5.53 3.61 9.57
CA GLY A 53 -5.40 2.21 9.93
C GLY A 53 -3.98 1.70 10.20
N ALA A 54 -2.91 2.46 9.93
CA ALA A 54 -1.53 1.99 10.08
C ALA A 54 -1.08 1.96 11.55
N ARG A 55 -1.15 0.78 12.17
CA ARG A 55 -0.83 0.59 13.60
C ARG A 55 0.57 0.05 13.80
N HIS A 56 0.94 -0.97 13.02
CA HIS A 56 2.18 -1.72 13.17
C HIS A 56 3.11 -1.49 11.98
N PHE A 57 4.41 -1.35 12.25
CA PHE A 57 5.44 -1.26 11.23
C PHE A 57 6.42 -2.39 11.47
N GLN A 58 6.45 -3.35 10.55
CA GLN A 58 7.28 -4.53 10.64
C GLN A 58 8.35 -4.49 9.55
N THR A 59 9.60 -4.63 9.96
CA THR A 59 10.71 -4.77 9.01
C THR A 59 10.68 -6.17 8.42
N THR A 60 10.79 -6.26 7.10
CA THR A 60 10.75 -7.54 6.38
C THR A 60 11.71 -7.51 5.18
N ASP A 61 12.04 -8.69 4.68
CA ASP A 61 12.80 -8.89 3.47
C ASP A 61 12.07 -8.35 2.23
N THR A 62 12.87 -8.08 1.20
CA THR A 62 12.41 -7.60 -0.11
C THR A 62 11.43 -8.57 -0.76
N ASP A 63 11.61 -9.90 -0.63
CA ASP A 63 10.72 -10.90 -1.24
C ASP A 63 9.27 -10.79 -0.74
N THR A 64 9.09 -10.73 0.58
CA THR A 64 7.77 -10.56 1.20
C THR A 64 7.13 -9.24 0.77
N ARG A 65 7.92 -8.17 0.63
CA ARG A 65 7.40 -6.88 0.13
C ARG A 65 6.96 -6.95 -1.32
N GLU A 66 7.75 -7.58 -2.17
CA GLU A 66 7.42 -7.79 -3.59
C GLU A 66 6.11 -8.59 -3.72
N ARG A 67 5.93 -9.63 -2.90
CA ARG A 67 4.67 -10.40 -2.83
C ARG A 67 3.48 -9.53 -2.43
N ALA A 68 3.59 -8.80 -1.31
CA ALA A 68 2.54 -7.90 -0.86
C ALA A 68 2.24 -6.80 -1.90
N THR A 69 3.27 -6.28 -2.56
CA THR A 69 3.12 -5.27 -3.61
C THR A 69 2.33 -5.81 -4.79
N ARG A 70 2.59 -7.06 -5.21
CA ARG A 70 1.83 -7.72 -6.28
C ARG A 70 0.38 -7.96 -5.87
N PHE A 71 0.14 -8.41 -4.65
CA PHE A 71 -1.20 -8.57 -4.09
C PHE A 71 -1.98 -7.24 -4.14
N TRP A 72 -1.41 -6.19 -3.58
CA TRP A 72 -2.05 -4.87 -3.55
C TRP A 72 -2.21 -4.25 -4.93
N ARG A 73 -1.25 -4.44 -5.84
CA ARG A 73 -1.41 -4.03 -7.25
C ARG A 73 -2.59 -4.75 -7.91
N ALA A 74 -2.74 -6.05 -7.69
CA ALA A 74 -3.88 -6.80 -8.22
C ALA A 74 -5.21 -6.37 -7.58
N GLU A 75 -5.22 -6.13 -6.27
CA GLU A 75 -6.43 -5.75 -5.52
C GLU A 75 -6.88 -4.31 -5.77
N LEU A 76 -5.93 -3.38 -5.95
CA LEU A 76 -6.17 -1.96 -6.23
C LEU A 76 -6.25 -1.62 -7.72
N SER A 77 -5.95 -2.58 -8.60
CA SER A 77 -6.17 -2.47 -10.04
C SER A 77 -7.37 -3.32 -10.48
N PRO A 78 -8.61 -3.05 -10.01
CA PRO A 78 -9.78 -3.64 -10.63
C PRO A 78 -10.02 -2.93 -11.96
N GLY A 79 -9.42 -3.42 -13.04
CA GLY A 79 -9.67 -2.92 -14.40
C GLY A 79 -8.42 -2.42 -15.12
N LYS A 80 -7.75 -3.34 -15.83
CA LYS A 80 -7.10 -3.01 -17.10
C LYS A 80 -7.79 -3.70 -18.29
N GLU A 81 -9.05 -4.06 -18.11
CA GLU A 81 -10.08 -4.45 -19.09
C GLU A 81 -11.38 -3.94 -18.40
N ASP A 82 -12.20 -3.00 -18.89
CA ASP A 82 -12.55 -2.53 -20.23
C ASP A 82 -13.02 -1.06 -20.18
N GLY A 83 -12.79 -0.29 -21.26
CA GLY A 83 -13.60 0.88 -21.61
C GLY A 83 -12.95 2.27 -21.61
N ASP A 84 -12.10 2.55 -22.61
CA ASP A 84 -12.30 3.76 -23.40
C ASP A 84 -12.05 3.44 -24.88
N THR A 85 -13.17 3.23 -25.57
CA THR A 85 -13.23 3.38 -27.02
C THR A 85 -13.47 4.86 -27.27
N GLY A 86 -12.42 5.54 -27.71
CA GLY A 86 -12.51 6.67 -28.63
C GLY A 86 -12.35 8.05 -28.02
N GLU A 87 -11.19 8.66 -28.28
CA GLU A 87 -11.08 10.08 -28.62
C GLU A 87 -10.05 10.18 -29.79
N GLU A 88 -10.59 10.10 -31.02
CA GLU A 88 -10.58 11.11 -32.12
C GLU A 88 -9.36 11.13 -33.06
#